data_AF-A0A925PRT5-F1
#
_entry.id   AF-A0A925PRT5-F1
#
_cell.length_a   1.000
_cell.length_b   1.000
_cell.length_c   1.000
_cell.angle_alpha   90.00
_cell.angle_beta   90.00
_cell.angle_gamma   90.00
#
_symmetry.space_group_name_H-M   'P 1'
#
loop_
_entity.id
_entity.type
_entity.pdbx_description
1 polymer ?
#
loop_
_entity_poly.entity_id
_entity_poly.type
_entity_poly.pdbx_seq_one_letter_code
_entity_poly.pdbx_strand_id
1 'polypeptide(L)'
;EISIVEESGKLCINDLVQPNGEFEPFTLAALKRLGKRLQIPEDVWNAQADWLDSNDLPRSNGAETPYYQALKPPYAAHNAKLATIAELSLVRGFTPEHIAALRPFVYADPRVGAPLSPVNINTASKEVLSALDEELDDRLAERILEERRLKPFKTTGELSRIAGVETISLKLTGKISVQGTLFRIISVARVKETSRTVEVLLRMSGGQPETLSWQEY
;
A
#
# COMPACT_ATOMS: atom_id res chain seq x y z
N GLU A 1 -11.88 -3.18 24.34
CA GLU A 1 -10.48 -3.55 24.03
C GLU A 1 -9.97 -2.61 22.97
N ILE A 2 -8.72 -2.14 23.07
CA ILE A 2 -8.10 -1.27 22.07
C ILE A 2 -6.75 -1.88 21.70
N SER A 3 -6.50 -2.08 20.41
CA SER A 3 -5.20 -2.49 19.87
C SER A 3 -4.70 -1.49 18.85
N ILE A 4 -3.38 -1.25 18.84
CA ILE A 4 -2.72 -0.35 17.90
C ILE A 4 -1.67 -1.17 17.14
N VAL A 5 -1.69 -1.07 15.81
CA VAL A 5 -0.74 -1.74 14.91
C VAL A 5 -0.07 -0.67 14.06
N GLU A 6 1.25 -0.73 13.92
CA GLU A 6 2.01 0.14 13.02
C GLU A 6 1.93 -0.44 11.59
N GLU A 7 1.61 0.39 10.61
CA GLU A 7 1.24 -0.03 9.26
C GLU A 7 2.15 0.58 8.18
N SER A 8 3.16 1.40 8.53
CA SER A 8 4.01 2.05 7.51
C SER A 8 4.94 1.07 6.81
N GLY A 9 5.01 -0.18 7.26
CA GLY A 9 5.65 -1.28 6.54
C GLY A 9 4.92 -1.72 5.28
N LYS A 10 3.74 -1.16 4.97
CA LYS A 10 2.93 -1.48 3.79
C LYS A 10 3.19 -0.51 2.63
N LEU A 11 2.84 -0.94 1.41
CA LEU A 11 2.83 -0.09 0.22
C LEU A 11 1.54 0.75 0.16
N CYS A 12 1.67 2.04 -0.12
CA CYS A 12 0.52 2.89 -0.43
C CYS A 12 0.07 2.64 -1.87
N ILE A 13 -1.10 2.05 -2.09
CA ILE A 13 -1.58 1.75 -3.45
C ILE A 13 -1.93 3.04 -4.23
N ASN A 14 -2.29 4.10 -3.51
CA ASN A 14 -2.58 5.42 -4.09
C ASN A 14 -1.33 6.13 -4.61
N ASP A 15 -0.13 5.68 -4.23
CA ASP A 15 1.13 6.22 -4.75
C ASP A 15 1.43 5.72 -6.18
N LEU A 16 0.62 4.81 -6.72
CA LEU A 16 0.76 4.27 -8.09
C LEU A 16 0.76 5.35 -9.17
N VAL A 17 0.02 6.45 -8.94
CA VAL A 17 -0.15 7.55 -9.89
C VAL A 17 0.32 8.86 -9.28
N GLN A 18 1.23 9.53 -9.99
CA GLN A 18 1.76 10.84 -9.67
C GLN A 18 0.71 11.95 -9.94
N PRO A 19 0.87 13.17 -9.39
CA PRO A 19 -0.09 14.27 -9.61
C PRO A 19 -0.29 14.67 -11.08
N ASN A 20 0.66 14.36 -11.96
CA ASN A 20 0.55 14.60 -13.41
C ASN A 20 -0.21 13.48 -14.16
N GLY A 21 -0.72 12.46 -13.47
CA GLY A 21 -1.39 11.31 -14.06
C GLY A 21 -0.46 10.20 -14.53
N GLU A 22 0.87 10.39 -14.50
CA GLU A 22 1.80 9.33 -14.91
C GLU A 22 2.01 8.31 -13.79
N PHE A 23 2.42 7.09 -14.17
CA PHE A 23 2.83 6.09 -13.19
C PHE A 23 3.96 6.59 -12.32
N GLU A 24 3.92 6.28 -11.02
CA GLU A 24 5.09 6.36 -10.16
C GLU A 24 5.92 5.07 -10.33
N PRO A 25 7.15 5.15 -10.91
CA PRO A 25 7.85 3.95 -11.36
C PRO A 25 8.20 2.96 -10.26
N PHE A 26 8.56 3.46 -9.07
CA PHE A 26 8.91 2.60 -7.94
C PHE A 26 7.69 1.82 -7.43
N THR A 27 6.56 2.51 -7.24
CA THR A 27 5.31 1.94 -6.73
C THR A 27 4.73 0.95 -7.72
N LEU A 28 4.74 1.28 -9.03
CA LEU A 28 4.34 0.33 -10.07
C LEU A 28 5.19 -0.94 -10.04
N ALA A 29 6.53 -0.80 -10.00
CA ALA A 29 7.42 -1.95 -9.97
C ALA A 29 7.24 -2.80 -8.71
N ALA A 30 7.04 -2.17 -7.55
CA ALA A 30 6.79 -2.85 -6.29
C ALA A 30 5.44 -3.59 -6.29
N LEU A 31 4.36 -2.96 -6.74
CA LEU A 31 3.05 -3.58 -6.86
C LEU A 31 3.05 -4.74 -7.86
N LYS A 32 3.77 -4.62 -8.98
CA LYS A 32 3.94 -5.74 -9.94
C LYS A 32 4.68 -6.92 -9.32
N ARG A 33 5.78 -6.69 -8.59
CA ARG A 33 6.52 -7.75 -7.89
C ARG A 33 5.66 -8.42 -6.82
N LEU A 34 4.98 -7.62 -6.00
CA LEU A 34 4.06 -8.14 -4.99
C LEU A 34 2.90 -8.93 -5.64
N GLY A 35 2.27 -8.36 -6.66
CA GLY A 35 1.17 -8.97 -7.41
C GLY A 35 1.56 -10.32 -8.00
N LYS A 36 2.74 -10.41 -8.62
CA LYS A 36 3.27 -11.69 -9.14
C LYS A 36 3.37 -12.77 -8.06
N ARG A 37 3.82 -12.42 -6.85
CA ARG A 37 3.90 -13.35 -5.70
C ARG A 37 2.51 -13.78 -5.23
N LEU A 38 1.54 -12.86 -5.29
CA LEU A 38 0.16 -13.08 -4.89
C LEU A 38 -0.72 -13.64 -6.02
N GLN A 39 -0.13 -13.98 -7.17
CA GLN A 39 -0.83 -14.48 -8.36
C GLN A 39 -1.88 -13.49 -8.91
N ILE A 40 -1.66 -12.19 -8.72
CA ILE A 40 -2.50 -11.12 -9.26
C ILE A 40 -2.03 -10.79 -10.68
N PRO A 41 -2.93 -10.83 -11.67
CA PRO A 41 -2.61 -10.49 -13.06
C PRO A 41 -2.01 -9.08 -13.19
N GLU A 42 -1.04 -8.91 -14.10
CA GLU A 42 -0.32 -7.63 -14.24
C GLU A 42 -1.18 -6.52 -14.86
N ASP A 43 -2.22 -6.87 -15.62
CA ASP A 43 -3.13 -5.94 -16.30
C ASP A 43 -4.00 -5.13 -15.34
N VAL A 44 -4.25 -5.63 -14.11
CA VAL A 44 -5.05 -4.90 -13.11
C VAL A 44 -4.42 -3.57 -12.71
N TRP A 45 -3.09 -3.43 -12.82
CA TRP A 45 -2.40 -2.20 -12.42
C TRP A 45 -2.66 -1.03 -13.39
N ASN A 46 -2.98 -1.31 -14.65
CA ASN A 46 -3.37 -0.26 -15.60
C ASN A 46 -4.79 0.23 -15.30
N ALA A 47 -5.72 -0.69 -15.02
CA ALA A 47 -7.07 -0.32 -14.59
C ALA A 47 -7.06 0.43 -13.24
N GLN A 48 -6.17 0.07 -12.32
CA GLN A 48 -5.96 0.81 -11.08
C GLN A 48 -5.43 2.22 -11.32
N ALA A 49 -4.53 2.40 -12.28
CA ALA A 49 -3.99 3.72 -12.60
C ALA A 49 -5.04 4.63 -13.24
N ASP A 50 -5.81 4.11 -14.21
CA ASP A 50 -6.96 4.81 -14.80
C ASP A 50 -7.95 5.24 -13.71
N TRP A 51 -8.28 4.34 -12.77
CA TRP A 51 -9.17 4.66 -11.65
C TRP A 51 -8.68 5.82 -10.76
N LEU A 52 -7.36 6.03 -10.66
CA LEU A 52 -6.73 7.00 -9.75
C LEU A 52 -6.42 8.34 -10.40
N ASP A 53 -6.22 8.38 -11.72
CA ASP A 53 -5.83 9.59 -12.41
C ASP A 53 -7.04 10.52 -12.66
N SER A 54 -6.82 11.76 -13.08
CA SER A 54 -7.90 12.75 -13.18
C SER A 54 -8.54 12.85 -14.57
N ASN A 55 -8.15 12.00 -15.53
CA ASN A 55 -8.64 12.06 -16.90
C ASN A 55 -9.51 10.83 -17.24
N ASP A 56 -10.01 10.74 -18.47
CA ASP A 56 -10.81 9.60 -18.96
C ASP A 56 -10.15 8.97 -20.21
N LEU A 57 -8.81 9.02 -20.31
CA LEU A 57 -8.04 8.43 -21.41
C LEU A 57 -7.50 7.06 -20.98
N PRO A 58 -8.09 5.96 -21.48
CA PRO A 58 -7.74 4.64 -20.98
C PRO A 58 -6.33 4.25 -21.38
N ARG A 59 -5.57 3.71 -20.43
CA ARG A 59 -4.30 3.03 -20.71
C ARG A 59 -4.56 1.72 -21.46
N SER A 60 -3.49 1.15 -22.04
CA SER A 60 -3.57 -0.20 -22.62
C SER A 60 -4.00 -1.21 -21.55
N ASN A 61 -5.07 -1.97 -21.81
CA ASN A 61 -5.73 -2.85 -20.82
C ASN A 61 -6.26 -2.16 -19.55
N GLY A 62 -6.34 -0.83 -19.56
CA GLY A 62 -6.98 -0.04 -18.53
C GLY A 62 -8.50 -0.06 -18.61
N ALA A 63 -9.15 0.82 -17.86
CA ALA A 63 -10.59 1.01 -17.82
C ALA A 63 -10.95 2.37 -17.24
N GLU A 64 -11.68 3.15 -18.03
CA GLU A 64 -12.19 4.48 -17.68
C GLU A 64 -13.72 4.49 -17.58
N THR A 65 -14.30 5.65 -17.31
CA THR A 65 -15.76 5.85 -17.23
C THR A 65 -16.57 5.13 -18.33
N PRO A 66 -16.20 5.15 -19.63
CA PRO A 66 -16.95 4.42 -20.65
C PRO A 66 -17.05 2.91 -20.42
N TYR A 67 -16.00 2.29 -19.86
CA TYR A 67 -16.02 0.86 -19.51
C TYR A 67 -16.99 0.60 -18.36
N TYR A 68 -16.91 1.39 -17.28
CA TYR A 68 -17.74 1.19 -16.08
C TYR A 68 -19.22 1.51 -16.32
N GLN A 69 -19.52 2.48 -17.20
CA GLN A 69 -20.90 2.79 -17.61
C GLN A 69 -21.56 1.68 -18.44
N ALA A 70 -20.77 0.79 -19.05
CA ALA A 70 -21.30 -0.38 -19.76
C ALA A 70 -21.65 -1.54 -18.82
N LEU A 71 -21.26 -1.48 -17.54
CA LEU A 71 -21.56 -2.49 -16.54
C LEU A 71 -23.01 -2.39 -16.03
N LYS A 72 -23.44 -3.40 -15.27
CA LYS A 72 -24.77 -3.46 -14.65
C LYS A 72 -24.63 -3.73 -13.15
N PRO A 73 -24.98 -2.78 -12.25
CA PRO A 73 -25.40 -1.41 -12.56
C PRO A 73 -24.26 -0.56 -13.15
N PRO A 74 -24.57 0.47 -13.95
CA PRO A 74 -23.56 1.37 -14.48
C PRO A 74 -23.03 2.32 -13.40
N TYR A 75 -21.74 2.63 -13.45
CA TYR A 75 -21.09 3.64 -12.60
C TYR A 75 -19.96 4.32 -13.37
N ALA A 76 -19.41 5.40 -12.81
CA ALA A 76 -18.25 6.10 -13.38
C ALA A 76 -16.96 5.66 -12.69
N ALA A 77 -15.83 5.84 -13.37
CA ALA A 77 -14.53 5.76 -12.70
C ALA A 77 -14.44 6.84 -11.61
N HIS A 78 -13.69 6.58 -10.54
CA HIS A 78 -13.59 7.54 -9.43
C HIS A 78 -12.77 8.77 -9.83
N ASN A 79 -11.77 8.59 -10.70
CA ASN A 79 -10.82 9.58 -11.15
C ASN A 79 -10.17 10.34 -9.97
N ALA A 80 -9.92 9.60 -8.90
CA ALA A 80 -9.46 10.11 -7.61
C ALA A 80 -8.80 8.99 -6.79
N LYS A 81 -8.10 9.39 -5.73
CA LYS A 81 -7.47 8.47 -4.79
C LYS A 81 -8.52 7.55 -4.14
N LEU A 82 -8.17 6.28 -3.94
CA LEU A 82 -9.02 5.36 -3.19
C LEU A 82 -9.18 5.88 -1.75
N ALA A 83 -10.40 5.90 -1.21
CA ALA A 83 -10.61 6.17 0.21
C ALA A 83 -10.24 4.96 1.07
N THR A 84 -10.51 3.75 0.56
CA THR A 84 -10.16 2.49 1.23
C THR A 84 -9.72 1.41 0.23
N ILE A 85 -9.04 0.37 0.73
CA ILE A 85 -8.70 -0.81 -0.07
C ILE A 85 -9.96 -1.56 -0.58
N ALA A 86 -11.12 -1.39 0.07
CA ALA A 86 -12.35 -2.03 -0.38
C ALA A 86 -12.84 -1.52 -1.74
N GLU A 87 -12.48 -0.29 -2.12
CA GLU A 87 -12.82 0.28 -3.43
C GLU A 87 -12.17 -0.46 -4.60
N LEU A 88 -11.12 -1.25 -4.37
CA LEU A 88 -10.56 -2.15 -5.39
C LEU A 88 -11.62 -3.07 -5.99
N SER A 89 -12.69 -3.38 -5.25
CA SER A 89 -13.82 -4.19 -5.76
C SER A 89 -14.58 -3.55 -6.92
N LEU A 90 -14.43 -2.25 -7.13
CA LEU A 90 -15.02 -1.51 -8.25
C LEU A 90 -14.08 -1.39 -9.45
N VAL A 91 -12.79 -1.69 -9.26
CA VAL A 91 -11.75 -1.56 -10.28
C VAL A 91 -11.70 -2.84 -11.12
N ARG A 92 -11.64 -2.68 -12.45
CA ARG A 92 -11.59 -3.81 -13.38
C ARG A 92 -10.42 -4.76 -13.04
N GLY A 93 -10.73 -6.05 -12.94
CA GLY A 93 -9.74 -7.14 -12.79
C GLY A 93 -9.41 -7.55 -11.35
N PHE A 94 -9.78 -6.75 -10.34
CA PHE A 94 -9.68 -7.19 -8.95
C PHE A 94 -10.86 -8.08 -8.57
N THR A 95 -10.55 -9.23 -7.97
CA THR A 95 -11.54 -10.14 -7.37
C THR A 95 -11.49 -10.03 -5.84
N PRO A 96 -12.50 -10.53 -5.11
CA PRO A 96 -12.44 -10.61 -3.65
C PRO A 96 -11.18 -11.32 -3.13
N GLU A 97 -10.71 -12.36 -3.83
CA GLU A 97 -9.49 -13.10 -3.51
C GLU A 97 -8.24 -12.24 -3.68
N HIS A 98 -8.14 -11.47 -4.77
CA HIS A 98 -7.03 -10.52 -4.98
C HIS A 98 -6.98 -9.48 -3.86
N ILE A 99 -8.12 -8.91 -3.49
CA ILE A 99 -8.22 -7.88 -2.44
C ILE A 99 -7.85 -8.46 -1.08
N ALA A 100 -8.35 -9.66 -0.76
CA ALA A 100 -8.00 -10.37 0.46
C ALA A 100 -6.50 -10.67 0.54
N ALA A 101 -5.89 -11.09 -0.58
CA ALA A 101 -4.46 -11.35 -0.67
C ALA A 101 -3.61 -10.08 -0.53
N LEU A 102 -4.07 -8.93 -1.03
CA LEU A 102 -3.35 -7.65 -0.95
C LEU A 102 -3.45 -6.99 0.42
N ARG A 103 -4.59 -7.10 1.11
CA ARG A 103 -4.90 -6.36 2.35
C ARG A 103 -3.79 -6.41 3.44
N PRO A 104 -3.02 -7.52 3.62
CA PRO A 104 -1.91 -7.55 4.57
C PRO A 104 -0.71 -6.67 4.19
N PHE A 105 -0.59 -6.24 2.93
CA PHE A 105 0.64 -5.65 2.37
C PHE A 105 0.45 -4.22 1.84
N VAL A 106 -0.79 -3.78 1.65
CA VAL A 106 -1.11 -2.46 1.10
C VAL A 106 -2.10 -1.67 1.96
N TYR A 107 -2.12 -0.36 1.78
CA TYR A 107 -3.13 0.56 2.31
C TYR A 107 -3.42 1.69 1.31
N ALA A 108 -4.46 2.47 1.57
CA ALA A 108 -4.82 3.65 0.77
C ALA A 108 -4.67 4.93 1.61
N ASP A 109 -3.98 5.93 1.08
CA ASP A 109 -3.92 7.29 1.63
C ASP A 109 -4.73 8.23 0.69
N PRO A 110 -5.92 8.70 1.10
CA PRO A 110 -6.80 9.47 0.21
C PRO A 110 -6.36 10.92 0.00
N ARG A 111 -5.31 11.39 0.68
CA ARG A 111 -4.91 12.80 0.65
C ARG A 111 -4.36 13.19 -0.72
N VAL A 112 -5.02 14.13 -1.36
CA VAL A 112 -4.59 14.68 -2.67
C VAL A 112 -3.34 15.52 -2.48
N GLY A 113 -2.32 15.28 -3.32
CA GLY A 113 -1.05 16.01 -3.28
C GLY A 113 -0.13 15.63 -2.10
N ALA A 114 -0.44 14.55 -1.37
CA ALA A 114 0.46 14.01 -0.36
C ALA A 114 1.79 13.55 -0.98
N PRO A 115 2.92 13.68 -0.25
CA PRO A 115 4.18 13.10 -0.70
C PRO A 115 4.08 11.57 -0.74
N LEU A 116 4.93 10.95 -1.56
CA LEU A 116 5.08 9.49 -1.59
C LEU A 116 5.37 8.96 -0.18
N SER A 117 4.81 7.80 0.13
CA SER A 117 4.91 7.15 1.43
C SER A 117 6.08 6.16 1.46
N PRO A 118 7.20 6.49 2.14
CA PRO A 118 8.33 5.58 2.21
C PRO A 118 7.99 4.38 3.10
N VAL A 119 8.42 3.18 2.70
CA VAL A 119 8.14 1.94 3.43
C VAL A 119 9.02 1.83 4.67
N ASN A 120 8.41 1.62 5.83
CA ASN A 120 9.13 1.41 7.08
C ASN A 120 9.76 0.00 7.13
N ILE A 121 11.08 -0.07 6.94
CA ILE A 121 11.83 -1.35 6.89
C ILE A 121 11.88 -2.06 8.25
N ASN A 122 11.55 -1.38 9.36
CA ASN A 122 11.49 -2.01 10.68
C ASN A 122 10.20 -2.82 10.88
N THR A 123 9.15 -2.56 10.10
CA THR A 123 7.83 -3.19 10.25
C THR A 123 7.32 -3.86 8.98
N ALA A 124 7.91 -3.57 7.82
CA ALA A 124 7.55 -4.21 6.55
C ALA A 124 7.59 -5.74 6.63
N SER A 125 6.62 -6.42 6.01
CA SER A 125 6.64 -7.88 5.93
C SER A 125 7.73 -8.35 4.96
N LYS A 126 8.03 -9.66 4.95
CA LYS A 126 8.96 -10.24 3.98
C LYS A 126 8.54 -9.95 2.55
N GLU A 127 7.24 -10.08 2.26
CA GLU A 127 6.64 -9.88 0.95
C GLU A 127 6.77 -8.44 0.48
N VAL A 128 6.56 -7.47 1.38
CA VAL A 128 6.76 -6.06 1.04
C VAL A 128 8.24 -5.77 0.83
N LEU A 129 9.13 -6.27 1.69
CA LEU A 129 10.58 -6.12 1.52
C LEU A 129 11.03 -6.67 0.16
N SER A 130 10.66 -7.90 -0.18
CA SER A 130 11.01 -8.49 -1.47
C SER A 130 10.34 -7.81 -2.68
N ALA A 131 9.33 -6.99 -2.46
CA ALA A 131 8.73 -6.17 -3.49
C ALA A 131 9.47 -4.84 -3.71
N LEU A 132 10.37 -4.40 -2.82
CA LEU A 132 11.01 -3.09 -2.94
C LEU A 132 12.01 -3.01 -4.10
N ASP A 133 12.67 -4.11 -4.44
CA ASP A 133 13.66 -4.18 -5.52
C ASP A 133 13.67 -5.59 -6.15
N GLU A 134 14.02 -5.71 -7.42
CA GLU A 134 14.05 -7.00 -8.12
C GLU A 134 15.17 -7.93 -7.63
N GLU A 135 16.25 -7.36 -7.09
CA GLU A 135 17.38 -8.12 -6.55
C GLU A 135 17.17 -8.49 -5.07
N LEU A 136 16.14 -7.92 -4.40
CA LEU A 136 15.85 -8.20 -3.00
C LEU A 136 14.99 -9.46 -2.85
N ASP A 137 15.60 -10.62 -3.05
CA ASP A 137 14.92 -11.92 -2.93
C ASP A 137 14.50 -12.27 -1.48
N ASP A 138 13.81 -13.40 -1.30
CA ASP A 138 13.36 -13.88 0.01
C ASP A 138 14.52 -14.11 0.99
N ARG A 139 15.70 -14.47 0.49
CA ARG A 139 16.88 -14.72 1.32
C ARG A 139 17.42 -13.40 1.88
N LEU A 140 17.52 -12.36 1.06
CA LEU A 140 17.95 -11.04 1.51
C LEU A 140 16.89 -10.38 2.40
N ALA A 141 15.60 -10.54 2.07
CA ALA A 141 14.52 -10.07 2.93
C ALA A 141 14.57 -10.75 4.31
N GLU A 142 14.79 -12.06 4.39
CA GLU A 142 14.94 -12.77 5.67
C GLU A 142 16.13 -12.24 6.49
N ARG A 143 17.27 -11.94 5.85
CA ARG A 143 18.41 -11.30 6.53
C ARG A 143 18.02 -9.95 7.14
N ILE A 144 17.26 -9.12 6.43
CA ILE A 144 16.76 -7.83 6.96
C ILE A 144 15.87 -8.07 8.19
N LEU A 145 15.01 -9.10 8.15
CA LEU A 145 14.14 -9.47 9.27
C LEU A 145 14.93 -9.95 10.49
N GLU A 146 15.97 -10.77 10.28
CA GLU A 146 16.85 -11.27 11.33
C GLU A 146 17.64 -10.12 11.99
N GLU A 147 18.23 -9.24 11.18
CA GLU A 147 19.00 -8.09 11.67
C GLU A 147 18.12 -7.14 12.49
N ARG A 148 16.94 -6.74 11.98
CA ARG A 148 16.05 -5.83 12.71
C ARG A 148 15.46 -6.44 13.98
N ARG A 149 15.33 -7.77 14.04
CA ARG A 149 14.87 -8.50 15.24
C ARG A 149 15.91 -8.41 16.36
N LEU A 150 17.20 -8.43 16.03
CA LEU A 150 18.27 -8.22 17.01
C LEU A 150 18.38 -6.74 17.39
N LYS A 151 18.35 -5.87 16.39
CA LYS A 151 18.48 -4.43 16.58
C LYS A 151 17.73 -3.68 15.47
N PRO A 152 16.61 -3.01 15.77
CA PRO A 152 15.91 -2.18 14.80
C PRO A 152 16.84 -1.13 14.18
N PHE A 153 16.68 -0.89 12.88
CA PHE A 153 17.48 0.09 12.15
C PHE A 153 17.15 1.50 12.64
N LYS A 154 18.18 2.30 12.87
CA LYS A 154 18.06 3.71 13.29
C LYS A 154 18.10 4.69 12.13
N THR A 155 18.70 4.29 11.02
CA THR A 155 18.72 5.04 9.76
C THR A 155 18.56 4.07 8.61
N THR A 156 18.02 4.54 7.49
CA THR A 156 17.86 3.73 6.27
C THR A 156 19.21 3.27 5.71
N GLY A 157 20.26 4.08 5.89
CA GLY A 157 21.62 3.75 5.46
C GLY A 157 22.23 2.55 6.19
N GLU A 158 21.68 2.10 7.31
CA GLU A 158 22.15 0.88 8.00
C GLU A 158 21.88 -0.40 7.20
N LEU A 159 20.94 -0.40 6.23
CA LEU A 159 20.74 -1.53 5.32
C LEU A 159 21.99 -1.87 4.52
N SER A 160 22.82 -0.88 4.20
CA SER A 160 24.09 -1.09 3.48
C SER A 160 25.11 -1.94 4.26
N ARG A 161 24.86 -2.24 5.54
CA ARG A 161 25.72 -3.13 6.34
C ARG A 161 25.37 -4.61 6.18
N ILE A 162 24.24 -4.91 5.55
CA ILE A 162 23.77 -6.28 5.33
C ILE A 162 24.38 -6.80 4.04
N ALA A 163 25.12 -7.90 4.14
CA ALA A 163 25.79 -8.51 3.00
C ALA A 163 24.79 -8.85 1.88
N GLY A 164 25.01 -8.27 0.69
CA GLY A 164 24.16 -8.42 -0.50
C GLY A 164 23.06 -7.37 -0.65
N VAL A 165 22.96 -6.40 0.26
CA VAL A 165 21.96 -5.30 0.24
C VAL A 165 22.62 -3.94 -0.01
N GLU A 166 23.93 -3.88 -0.20
CA GLU A 166 24.70 -2.64 -0.29
C GLU A 166 24.25 -1.75 -1.46
N THR A 167 24.19 -2.32 -2.66
CA THR A 167 23.75 -1.61 -3.88
C THR A 167 22.24 -1.37 -3.88
N ILE A 168 21.46 -2.31 -3.34
CA ILE A 168 20.00 -2.20 -3.21
C ILE A 168 19.65 -1.03 -2.30
N SER A 169 20.36 -0.88 -1.18
CA SER A 169 20.15 0.22 -0.24
C SER A 169 20.28 1.60 -0.90
N LEU A 170 21.16 1.74 -1.90
CA LEU A 170 21.31 3.00 -2.64
C LEU A 170 20.09 3.26 -3.54
N LYS A 171 19.61 2.23 -4.26
CA LYS A 171 18.40 2.30 -5.10
C LYS A 171 17.14 2.67 -4.31
N LEU A 172 17.07 2.27 -3.04
CA LEU A 172 15.93 2.54 -2.15
C LEU A 172 15.96 3.93 -1.48
N THR A 173 16.97 4.76 -1.75
CA THR A 173 17.08 6.11 -1.15
C THR A 173 15.81 6.94 -1.41
N GLY A 174 15.19 7.44 -0.35
CA GLY A 174 13.93 8.20 -0.42
C GLY A 174 12.65 7.36 -0.60
N LYS A 175 12.78 6.04 -0.76
CA LYS A 175 11.65 5.09 -0.91
C LYS A 175 11.38 4.27 0.35
N ILE A 176 12.30 4.31 1.31
CA ILE A 176 12.20 3.63 2.60
C ILE A 176 12.35 4.60 3.77
N SER A 177 11.86 4.19 4.93
CA SER A 177 11.93 4.87 6.22
C SER A 177 12.29 3.85 7.31
N VAL A 178 12.71 4.34 8.47
CA VAL A 178 12.81 3.55 9.72
C VAL A 178 11.79 4.01 10.78
N GLN A 179 11.04 5.07 10.47
CA GLN A 179 10.03 5.69 11.32
C GLN A 179 8.64 5.28 10.86
N GLY A 180 7.81 4.88 11.83
CA GLY A 180 6.40 4.64 11.60
C GLY A 180 5.60 5.94 11.69
N THR A 181 4.76 6.18 10.69
CA THR A 181 3.83 7.32 10.65
C THR A 181 2.38 6.88 10.45
N LEU A 182 2.12 5.62 10.12
CA LEU A 182 0.80 5.09 9.84
C LEU A 182 0.45 4.06 10.91
N PHE A 183 -0.72 4.19 11.52
CA PHE A 183 -1.17 3.33 12.60
C PHE A 183 -2.62 2.94 12.38
N ARG A 184 -2.92 1.66 12.57
CA ARG A 184 -4.29 1.17 12.64
C ARG A 184 -4.69 0.97 14.09
N ILE A 185 -5.80 1.57 14.48
CA ILE A 185 -6.41 1.39 15.80
C ILE A 185 -7.68 0.56 15.62
N ILE A 186 -7.80 -0.52 16.39
CA ILE A 186 -9.01 -1.33 16.46
C ILE A 186 -9.57 -1.20 17.87
N SER A 187 -10.81 -0.76 17.98
CA SER A 187 -11.53 -0.61 19.25
C SER A 187 -12.75 -1.51 19.25
N VAL A 188 -12.84 -2.43 20.22
CA VAL A 188 -13.97 -3.34 20.41
C VAL A 188 -14.72 -2.95 21.68
N ALA A 189 -15.97 -2.54 21.54
CA ALA A 189 -16.89 -2.26 22.64
C ALA A 189 -17.89 -3.42 22.79
N ARG A 190 -18.13 -3.85 24.03
CA ARG A 190 -19.10 -4.92 24.34
C ARG A 190 -20.09 -4.42 25.39
N VAL A 191 -21.39 -4.54 25.10
CA VAL A 191 -22.47 -4.24 26.04
C VAL A 191 -23.47 -5.40 25.99
N LYS A 192 -23.54 -6.17 27.08
CA LYS A 192 -24.29 -7.44 27.13
C LYS A 192 -23.84 -8.37 25.99
N GLU A 193 -24.77 -8.83 25.16
CA GLU A 193 -24.55 -9.72 24.02
C GLU A 193 -24.14 -8.97 22.73
N THR A 194 -24.10 -7.64 22.73
CA THR A 194 -23.76 -6.85 21.54
C THR A 194 -22.30 -6.43 21.58
N SER A 195 -21.59 -6.66 20.47
CA SER A 195 -20.26 -6.09 20.21
C SER A 195 -20.29 -5.14 19.03
N ARG A 196 -19.51 -4.06 19.13
CA ARG A 196 -19.17 -3.16 18.01
C ARG A 196 -17.67 -3.06 17.87
N THR A 197 -17.18 -3.11 16.64
CA THR A 197 -15.76 -2.92 16.33
C THR A 197 -15.58 -1.70 15.46
N VAL A 198 -14.72 -0.78 15.87
CA VAL A 198 -14.31 0.38 15.08
C VAL A 198 -12.85 0.20 14.68
N GLU A 199 -12.56 0.24 13.39
CA GLU A 199 -11.21 0.24 12.82
C GLU A 199 -10.92 1.64 12.28
N VAL A 200 -9.79 2.24 12.66
CA VAL A 200 -9.36 3.57 12.21
C VAL A 200 -7.94 3.47 11.67
N LEU A 201 -7.69 4.00 10.47
CA LEU A 201 -6.36 4.21 9.94
C LEU A 201 -5.96 5.68 10.14
N LEU A 202 -4.89 5.90 10.91
CA LEU A 202 -4.39 7.21 11.29
C LEU A 202 -2.99 7.41 10.73
N ARG A 203 -2.68 8.64 10.34
CA ARG A 203 -1.33 9.08 10.07
C ARG A 203 -0.87 10.11 11.10
N MET A 204 0.37 9.98 11.56
CA MET A 204 1.04 10.95 12.42
C MET A 204 1.82 11.93 11.56
N SER A 205 1.49 13.22 11.65
CA SER A 205 2.21 14.31 10.97
C SER A 205 2.51 15.41 11.98
N GLY A 206 3.80 15.73 12.18
CA GLY A 206 4.20 16.74 13.17
C GLY A 206 3.74 16.44 14.60
N GLY A 207 3.57 15.16 14.95
CA GLY A 207 3.03 14.73 16.25
C GLY A 207 1.50 14.83 16.38
N GLN A 208 0.79 15.27 15.35
CA GLN A 208 -0.67 15.32 15.32
C GLN A 208 -1.23 14.13 14.54
N PRO A 209 -2.25 13.42 15.07
CA PRO A 209 -2.95 12.38 14.35
C PRO A 209 -3.93 12.96 13.33
N GLU A 210 -3.87 12.45 12.11
CA GLU A 210 -4.80 12.72 11.00
C GLU A 210 -5.52 11.41 10.66
N THR A 211 -6.86 11.40 10.67
CA THR A 211 -7.65 10.22 10.30
C THR A 211 -7.73 10.11 8.78
N LEU A 212 -7.25 9.00 8.23
CA LEU A 212 -7.33 8.70 6.80
C LEU A 212 -8.65 7.99 6.46
N SER A 213 -9.03 7.00 7.27
CA SER A 213 -10.29 6.27 7.11
C SER A 213 -10.74 5.64 8.42
N TRP A 214 -12.02 5.32 8.53
CA TRP A 214 -12.58 4.52 9.62
C TRP A 214 -13.75 3.66 9.13
N GLN A 215 -13.98 2.53 9.80
CA GLN A 215 -15.09 1.62 9.53
C GLN A 215 -15.65 1.08 10.86
N GLU A 216 -16.96 0.86 10.92
CA GLU A 216 -17.65 0.22 12.04
C GLU A 216 -18.28 -1.09 11.58
N TYR A 217 -18.14 -2.14 12.40
CA TYR A 217 -18.69 -3.48 12.22
C TYR A 217 -19.58 -3.87 13.41
#